data_AF-A0A699XLE8-F1
#
_entry.id   AF-A0A699XLE8-F1
#
_cell.length_a   1.000
_cell.length_b   1.000
_cell.length_c   1.000
_cell.angle_alpha   90.00
_cell.angle_beta   90.00
_cell.angle_gamma   90.00
#
_symmetry.space_group_name_H-M   'P 1'
#
loop_
_entity.id
_entity.type
_entity.pdbx_description
1 polymer ?
#
loop_
_entity_poly.entity_id
_entity_poly.type
_entity_poly.pdbx_seq_one_letter_code
_entity_poly.pdbx_strand_id
1 'polypeptide(L)'
;SSASWRVATAFQIVPAMLAFIMILFLPESPRWLILTGREEGALTVLSALSDTTPEDEEVRQEFLQIKDAILEMARGGFSSAFSM
;
A
#
# COMPACT_ATOMS: atom_id res chain seq x y z
N SER A 1 -0.89 30.33 32.81
CA SER A 1 -2.12 29.70 32.28
C SER A 1 -1.78 28.30 31.78
N SER A 2 -2.29 27.26 32.43
CA SER A 2 -1.95 25.84 32.18
C SER A 2 -2.74 25.20 31.03
N ALA A 3 -3.52 25.97 30.27
CA ALA A 3 -4.41 25.47 29.22
C ALA A 3 -3.82 25.53 27.79
N SER A 4 -2.82 26.36 27.53
CA SER A 4 -2.28 26.58 26.16
C SER A 4 -1.70 25.31 25.52
N TRP A 5 -1.03 24.44 26.28
CA TRP A 5 -0.47 23.20 25.75
C TRP A 5 -1.54 22.17 25.38
N ARG A 6 -2.67 22.14 26.11
CA ARG A 6 -3.79 21.24 25.83
C ARG A 6 -4.50 21.61 24.53
N VAL A 7 -4.61 22.91 24.24
CA VAL A 7 -5.19 23.40 22.98
C VAL A 7 -4.31 23.04 21.79
N ALA A 8 -2.98 23.15 21.91
CA ALA A 8 -2.04 22.69 20.89
C ALA A 8 -2.18 21.16 20.62
N THR A 9 -2.31 20.36 21.68
CA THR A 9 -2.54 18.90 21.57
C THR A 9 -3.92 18.55 20.99
N ALA A 10 -4.96 19.35 21.25
CA ALA A 10 -6.27 19.13 20.65
C ALA A 10 -6.29 19.49 19.16
N PHE A 11 -5.56 20.53 18.75
CA PHE A 11 -5.48 20.95 17.36
C PHE A 11 -4.81 19.91 16.46
N GLN A 12 -3.77 19.21 16.93
CA GLN A 12 -3.14 18.11 16.16
C GLN A 12 -4.05 16.88 15.99
N ILE A 13 -5.08 16.70 16.83
CA ILE A 13 -6.03 15.59 16.67
C ILE A 13 -6.90 15.80 15.44
N VAL A 14 -7.16 17.06 15.04
CA VAL A 14 -7.99 17.38 13.86
C VAL A 14 -7.41 16.79 12.56
N PRO A 15 -6.16 17.07 12.16
CA PRO A 15 -5.58 16.43 10.98
C PRO A 15 -5.37 14.92 11.16
N ALA A 16 -5.14 14.43 12.38
CA ALA A 16 -5.04 13.00 12.63
C ALA A 16 -6.37 12.26 12.39
N MET A 17 -7.49 12.83 12.84
CA MET A 17 -8.82 12.27 12.55
C MET A 17 -9.16 12.36 11.06
N LEU A 18 -8.81 13.47 10.40
CA LEU A 18 -8.98 13.59 8.96
C LEU A 18 -8.19 12.52 8.21
N ALA A 19 -6.92 12.31 8.58
CA ALA A 19 -6.09 11.25 8.01
C ALA A 19 -6.66 9.86 8.29
N PHE A 20 -7.15 9.61 9.50
CA PHE A 20 -7.81 8.35 9.86
C PHE A 20 -9.02 8.07 8.98
N ILE A 21 -9.86 9.07 8.75
CA ILE A 21 -11.02 8.96 7.84
C ILE A 21 -10.55 8.67 6.41
N MET A 22 -9.52 9.36 5.92
CA MET A 22 -8.98 9.12 4.56
C MET A 22 -8.44 7.70 4.39
N ILE A 23 -7.80 7.13 5.41
CA ILE A 23 -7.28 5.75 5.37
C ILE A 23 -8.42 4.74 5.20
N LEU A 24 -9.60 4.97 5.80
CA LEU A 24 -10.75 4.07 5.65
C LEU A 24 -11.30 4.01 4.22
N PHE A 25 -11.05 5.03 3.40
CA PHE A 25 -11.45 5.06 1.99
C PHE A 25 -10.34 4.60 1.03
N LEU A 26 -9.11 4.45 1.52
CA LEU A 26 -7.99 4.09 0.67
C LEU A 26 -8.04 2.59 0.38
N PRO A 27 -7.95 2.17 -0.90
CA PRO A 27 -7.88 0.75 -1.22
C PRO A 27 -6.63 0.12 -0.59
N GLU A 28 -6.74 -1.16 -0.26
CA GLU A 28 -5.61 -1.96 0.22
C GLU A 28 -4.46 -1.92 -0.79
N SER A 29 -3.22 -1.95 -0.28
CA SER A 29 -2.06 -1.83 -1.17
C SER A 29 -2.03 -2.98 -2.21
N PRO A 30 -1.71 -2.69 -3.49
CA PRO A 30 -1.74 -3.71 -4.55
C PRO A 30 -0.78 -4.87 -4.26
N ARG A 31 0.36 -4.57 -3.60
CA ARG A 31 1.34 -5.57 -3.14
C ARG A 31 0.75 -6.53 -2.11
N TRP A 32 -0.02 -6.03 -1.14
CA TRP A 32 -0.66 -6.87 -0.13
C TRP A 32 -1.76 -7.74 -0.74
N LEU A 33 -2.51 -7.20 -1.71
CA LEU A 33 -3.50 -7.96 -2.46
C LEU A 33 -2.86 -9.11 -3.26
N ILE A 34 -1.70 -8.88 -3.88
CA ILE A 34 -0.91 -9.93 -4.54
C ILE A 34 -0.43 -10.99 -3.54
N LEU A 35 0.10 -10.57 -2.39
CA LEU A 35 0.58 -11.47 -1.33
C LEU A 35 -0.53 -12.36 -0.73
N THR A 36 -1.74 -11.83 -0.63
CA THR A 36 -2.91 -12.56 -0.11
C THR A 36 -3.62 -13.41 -1.17
N GLY A 37 -3.12 -13.44 -2.41
CA GLY A 37 -3.70 -14.18 -3.52
C GLY A 37 -4.98 -13.56 -4.10
N ARG A 38 -5.27 -12.30 -3.78
CA ARG A 38 -6.42 -11.53 -4.29
C ARG A 38 -6.03 -10.78 -5.56
N GLU A 39 -5.76 -11.52 -6.63
CA GLU A 39 -5.23 -10.96 -7.89
C GLU A 39 -6.21 -9.96 -8.56
N GLU A 40 -7.52 -10.25 -8.56
CA GLU A 40 -8.53 -9.34 -9.14
C GLU A 40 -8.59 -7.98 -8.43
N GLY A 41 -8.46 -7.99 -7.10
CA GLY A 41 -8.40 -6.76 -6.31
C GLY A 41 -7.13 -5.96 -6.61
N ALA A 42 -5.99 -6.66 -6.76
CA ALA A 42 -4.73 -6.01 -7.11
C ALA A 42 -4.80 -5.35 -8.50
N LEU A 43 -5.41 -6.01 -9.50
CA LEU A 43 -5.62 -5.44 -10.83
C LEU A 43 -6.54 -4.22 -10.79
N THR A 44 -7.60 -4.25 -9.98
CA THR A 44 -8.49 -3.10 -9.82
C THR A 44 -7.74 -1.90 -9.23
N VAL A 45 -6.93 -2.12 -8.20
CA VAL A 45 -6.13 -1.06 -7.55
C VAL A 45 -5.03 -0.54 -8.48
N LEU A 46 -4.36 -1.42 -9.23
CA LEU A 46 -3.36 -1.01 -10.22
C LEU A 46 -4.00 -0.23 -11.38
N SER A 47 -5.17 -0.67 -11.87
CA SER A 47 -5.91 0.06 -12.91
C SER A 47 -6.36 1.45 -12.46
N ALA A 48 -6.78 1.58 -11.20
CA ALA A 48 -7.11 2.87 -10.60
C ALA A 48 -5.88 3.77 -10.39
N LEU A 49 -4.69 3.19 -10.22
CA LEU A 49 -3.44 3.94 -10.10
C LEU A 49 -2.93 4.44 -11.45
N SER A 50 -3.04 3.62 -12.49
CA SER A 50 -2.61 3.92 -13.85
C SER A 50 -3.68 4.62 -14.69
N ASP A 51 -4.82 5.00 -14.07
CA ASP A 51 -5.99 5.66 -14.69
C ASP A 51 -6.46 4.97 -15.98
N THR A 52 -6.40 3.63 -15.98
CA THR A 52 -6.62 2.81 -17.16
C THR A 52 -7.56 1.64 -16.82
N THR A 53 -7.90 0.80 -17.80
CA THR A 53 -8.78 -0.35 -17.56
C THR A 53 -7.99 -1.53 -16.98
N PRO A 54 -8.63 -2.38 -16.15
CA PRO A 54 -7.98 -3.59 -15.62
C PRO A 54 -7.62 -4.63 -16.70
N GLU A 55 -8.10 -4.43 -17.92
CA GLU A 55 -7.82 -5.28 -19.08
C GLU A 55 -6.60 -4.82 -19.89
N ASP A 56 -6.06 -3.62 -19.59
CA ASP A 56 -4.91 -3.09 -20.30
C ASP A 56 -3.66 -3.92 -20.03
N GLU A 57 -2.91 -4.17 -21.11
CA GLU A 57 -1.69 -4.96 -21.06
C GLU A 57 -0.66 -4.34 -20.11
N GLU A 58 -0.62 -3.01 -20.02
CA GLU A 58 0.29 -2.28 -19.12
C GLU A 58 0.06 -2.63 -17.64
N VAL A 59 -1.20 -2.67 -17.19
CA VAL A 59 -1.58 -3.06 -15.82
C VAL A 59 -1.22 -4.51 -15.54
N ARG A 60 -1.45 -5.40 -16.53
CA ARG A 60 -1.10 -6.82 -16.40
C ARG A 60 0.42 -7.03 -16.33
N GLN A 61 1.18 -6.30 -17.13
CA GLN A 61 2.65 -6.34 -17.10
C GLN A 61 3.18 -5.85 -15.76
N GLU A 62 2.65 -4.73 -15.24
CA GLU A 62 3.03 -4.20 -13.93
C GLU A 62 2.68 -5.18 -12.80
N PHE A 63 1.49 -5.78 -12.83
CA PHE A 63 1.08 -6.82 -11.90
C PHE A 63 2.06 -8.02 -11.91
N LEU A 64 2.46 -8.49 -13.09
CA LEU A 64 3.43 -9.59 -13.24
C LEU A 64 4.80 -9.21 -12.68
N GLN A 65 5.30 -8.00 -12.97
CA GLN A 65 6.57 -7.51 -12.42
C GLN A 65 6.56 -7.47 -10.90
N ILE A 66 5.46 -6.99 -10.30
CA ILE A 66 5.33 -6.94 -8.84
C ILE A 66 5.29 -8.37 -8.25
N LYS A 67 4.57 -9.29 -8.91
CA LYS A 67 4.49 -10.69 -8.50
C LYS A 67 5.85 -11.38 -8.55
N ASP A 68 6.60 -11.20 -9.63
CA ASP A 68 7.95 -11.76 -9.79
C ASP A 68 8.92 -11.19 -8.75
N ALA A 69 8.89 -9.88 -8.50
CA ALA A 69 9.70 -9.24 -7.46
C ALA A 69 9.39 -9.80 -6.06
N ILE A 70 8.10 -10.06 -5.77
CA ILE A 70 7.69 -10.68 -4.50
C ILE A 70 8.21 -12.12 -4.37
N LEU A 71 8.13 -12.92 -5.45
CA LEU A 71 8.67 -14.28 -5.48
C LEU A 71 10.19 -14.31 -5.32
N GLU A 72 10.89 -13.35 -5.89
CA GLU A 72 12.34 -13.19 -5.73
C GLU A 72 12.70 -12.79 -4.29
N MET A 73 11.99 -11.83 -3.70
CA MET A 73 12.14 -11.48 -2.28
C MET A 73 11.84 -12.66 -1.35
N ALA A 74 10.87 -13.51 -1.68
CA ALA A 74 10.58 -14.72 -0.92
C ALA A 74 11.71 -15.77 -1.00
N ARG A 75 12.45 -15.82 -2.12
CA ARG A 75 13.65 -16.67 -2.27
C ARG A 75 14.87 -16.09 -1.53
N GLY A 76 15.02 -14.77 -1.51
CA GLY A 76 16.08 -14.04 -0.79
C GLY A 76 15.82 -13.94 0.71
N GLY A 77 15.53 -15.07 1.38
CA GLY A 77 15.35 -15.09 2.83
C GLY A 77 16.63 -14.63 3.54
N PHE A 78 16.46 -13.99 4.70
CA PHE A 78 17.49 -13.36 5.57
C PHE A 78 18.85 -14.07 5.70
N SER A 79 18.93 -15.36 5.39
CA SER A 79 20.16 -16.13 5.31
C SER A 79 21.14 -15.64 4.24
N SER A 80 20.69 -15.03 3.13
CA SER A 80 21.58 -14.48 2.10
C SER A 80 22.29 -13.20 2.54
N ALA A 81 21.69 -12.44 3.46
CA ALA A 81 22.27 -11.21 4.02
C ALA A 81 23.39 -11.48 5.04
N PHE A 82 23.46 -12.70 5.59
CA PHE A 82 24.48 -13.13 6.56
C PHE A 82 25.56 -14.05 5.96
N SER A 83 25.48 -14.35 4.66
CA SER A 83 26.49 -15.10 3.92
C SER A 83 27.48 -14.12 3.29
N MET A 84 28.38 -13.55 4.09
CA MET A 84 29.53 -12.78 3.61
C MET A 84 30.82 -13.34 4.18
#